data_AF-A0A2K3MIL4-F1
#
_entry.id   AF-A0A2K3MIL4-F1
#
_cell.length_a   1.000
_cell.length_b   1.000
_cell.length_c   1.000
_cell.angle_alpha   90.00
_cell.angle_beta   90.00
_cell.angle_gamma   90.00
#
_symmetry.space_group_name_H-M   'P 1'
#
loop_
_entity.id
_entity.type
_entity.pdbx_description
1 polymer ?
#
loop_
_entity_poly.entity_id
_entity_poly.type
_entity_poly.pdbx_seq_one_letter_code
_entity_poly.pdbx_strand_id
1 'polypeptide(L)'
;MKLIVKACEEYGFFNVINHGIPHDIITKMEEVGFDFFAKPMEQKKLVAFDKPFGYGCKNIGFNGDMGEVEYLLLNANVPSIPNDTSYF
;
A
#
# COMPACT_ATOMS: atom_id res chain seq x y z
N MET A 1 22.64 13.94 -2.74
CA MET A 1 21.48 14.61 -3.37
C MET A 1 21.62 14.88 -4.87
N LYS A 2 22.79 15.21 -5.43
CA LYS A 2 22.93 15.60 -6.86
C LYS A 2 22.33 14.60 -7.86
N LEU A 3 22.53 13.30 -7.64
CA LEU A 3 21.97 12.25 -8.52
C LEU A 3 20.44 12.15 -8.41
N ILE A 4 19.88 12.39 -7.22
CA ILE A 4 18.42 12.40 -7.01
C ILE A 4 17.80 13.56 -7.76
N VAL A 5 18.35 14.78 -7.59
CA VAL A 5 17.88 15.99 -8.29
C VAL A 5 17.91 15.78 -9.80
N LYS A 6 19.04 15.31 -10.33
CA LYS A 6 19.20 15.03 -11.75
C LYS A 6 18.16 14.01 -12.25
N ALA A 7 17.95 12.91 -11.51
CA ALA A 7 16.97 11.90 -11.91
C ALA A 7 15.53 12.43 -11.87
N CYS A 8 15.19 13.28 -10.90
CA CYS A 8 13.91 13.97 -10.85
C CYS A 8 13.70 14.91 -12.06
N GLU A 9 14.73 15.68 -12.43
CA GLU A 9 14.66 16.64 -13.54
C GLU A 9 14.62 15.96 -14.91
N GLU A 10 15.41 14.92 -15.11
CA GLU A 10 15.54 14.25 -16.42
C GLU A 10 14.48 13.17 -16.66
N TYR A 11 14.06 12.46 -15.61
CA TYR A 11 13.18 11.28 -15.74
C TYR A 11 11.93 11.33 -14.86
N GLY A 12 11.95 12.05 -13.74
CA GLY A 12 10.88 12.02 -12.74
C GLY A 12 10.79 10.71 -11.94
N PHE A 13 11.80 9.83 -12.03
CA PHE A 13 11.81 8.51 -11.39
C PHE A 13 13.24 8.04 -11.11
N PHE A 14 13.42 7.26 -10.03
CA PHE A 14 14.67 6.56 -9.71
C PHE A 14 14.43 5.41 -8.73
N ASN A 15 15.31 4.41 -8.72
CA ASN A 15 15.30 3.34 -7.73
C ASN A 15 16.18 3.71 -6.53
N VAL A 16 15.70 3.46 -5.31
CA VAL A 16 16.50 3.55 -4.09
C VAL A 16 16.95 2.14 -3.70
N ILE A 17 18.25 1.93 -3.68
CA ILE A 17 18.87 0.70 -3.17
C ILE A 17 19.57 0.99 -1.85
N ASN A 18 19.81 -0.04 -1.03
CA ASN A 18 20.41 0.09 0.31
C ASN A 18 19.66 1.09 1.21
N HIS A 19 18.33 1.11 1.14
CA HIS A 19 17.47 2.02 1.92
C HIS A 19 17.42 1.69 3.43
N GLY A 20 18.00 0.58 3.86
CA GLY A 20 18.08 0.20 5.28
C GLY A 20 16.80 -0.39 5.87
N ILE A 21 15.78 -0.64 5.05
CA ILE A 21 14.58 -1.38 5.48
C ILE A 21 14.93 -2.87 5.47
N PRO A 22 14.76 -3.58 6.59
CA PRO A 22 15.04 -5.00 6.66
C PRO A 22 14.21 -5.82 5.67
N HIS A 23 14.83 -6.83 5.04
CA HIS A 23 14.16 -7.65 4.03
C HIS A 23 12.99 -8.47 4.58
N ASP A 24 13.09 -8.94 5.83
CA ASP A 24 12.03 -9.67 6.51
C ASP A 24 10.75 -8.84 6.68
N ILE A 25 10.87 -7.53 6.91
CA ILE A 25 9.73 -6.61 6.96
C ILE A 25 9.05 -6.50 5.60
N ILE A 26 9.83 -6.38 4.51
CA ILE A 26 9.31 -6.32 3.15
C ILE A 26 8.61 -7.64 2.80
N THR A 27 9.26 -8.77 3.03
CA THR A 27 8.70 -10.11 2.78
C THR A 27 7.40 -10.33 3.54
N LYS A 28 7.35 -10.00 4.84
CA LYS A 28 6.13 -10.14 5.63
C LYS A 28 4.99 -9.25 5.13
N MET A 29 5.31 -8.02 4.69
CA MET A 29 4.31 -7.12 4.09
C MET A 29 3.74 -7.72 2.81
N GLU A 30 4.59 -8.26 1.93
CA GLU A 30 4.19 -8.90 0.69
C GLU A 30 3.33 -10.15 0.96
N GLU A 31 3.76 -11.04 1.84
CA GLU A 31 3.04 -12.27 2.23
C GLU A 31 1.61 -11.97 2.68
N VAL A 32 1.44 -11.03 3.62
CA VAL A 32 0.10 -10.63 4.11
C VAL A 32 -0.75 -10.01 3.00
N GLY A 33 -0.13 -9.25 2.08
CA GLY A 33 -0.80 -8.71 0.90
C GLY A 33 -1.30 -9.81 -0.04
N PHE A 34 -0.44 -10.76 -0.40
CA PHE A 34 -0.81 -11.90 -1.25
C PHE A 34 -1.92 -12.75 -0.62
N ASP A 35 -1.80 -13.06 0.68
CA ASP A 35 -2.80 -13.81 1.43
C ASP A 35 -4.16 -13.12 1.45
N PHE A 36 -4.17 -11.78 1.48
CA PHE A 36 -5.42 -11.01 1.38
C PHE A 36 -6.03 -11.12 -0.02
N PHE A 37 -5.27 -10.87 -1.08
CA PHE A 37 -5.80 -10.85 -2.45
C PHE A 37 -6.20 -12.24 -2.97
N ALA A 38 -5.60 -13.31 -2.41
CA ALA A 38 -5.99 -14.69 -2.66
C ALA A 38 -7.37 -15.07 -2.08
N LYS A 39 -7.94 -14.27 -1.17
CA LYS A 39 -9.27 -14.53 -0.61
C LYS A 39 -10.37 -14.38 -1.66
N PRO A 40 -11.52 -15.08 -1.50
CA PRO A 40 -12.70 -14.88 -2.32
C PRO A 40 -13.13 -13.41 -2.34
N MET A 41 -13.61 -12.95 -3.50
CA MET A 41 -14.02 -11.56 -3.72
C MET A 41 -14.99 -11.04 -2.66
N GLU A 42 -15.96 -11.87 -2.23
CA GLU A 42 -16.94 -11.49 -1.22
C GLU A 42 -16.31 -11.16 0.13
N GLN A 43 -15.22 -11.84 0.51
CA GLN A 43 -14.48 -11.52 1.73
C GLN A 43 -13.69 -10.22 1.58
N LYS A 44 -13.10 -9.97 0.41
CA LYS A 44 -12.34 -8.73 0.13
C LYS A 44 -13.23 -7.50 0.17
N LYS A 45 -14.46 -7.60 -0.36
CA LYS A 45 -15.47 -6.52 -0.38
C LYS A 45 -15.91 -6.06 1.01
N LEU A 46 -15.78 -6.89 2.05
CA LEU A 46 -16.11 -6.50 3.43
C LEU A 46 -15.22 -5.36 3.95
N VAL A 47 -14.04 -5.18 3.38
CA VAL A 47 -13.07 -4.13 3.76
C VAL A 47 -13.40 -2.77 3.11
N ALA A 48 -14.35 -2.71 2.18
CA ALA A 48 -14.69 -1.49 1.44
C ALA A 48 -15.81 -0.64 2.09
N PHE A 49 -16.17 -0.92 3.35
CA PHE A 49 -17.48 -0.54 3.88
C PHE A 49 -17.69 0.95 4.21
N ASP A 50 -16.65 1.80 4.16
CA ASP A 50 -16.83 3.26 4.26
C ASP A 50 -15.66 4.02 3.61
N LYS A 51 -15.97 4.82 2.57
CA LYS A 51 -14.99 5.67 1.87
C LYS A 51 -14.33 6.65 2.87
N PRO A 52 -13.03 6.96 2.76
CA PRO A 52 -12.23 6.92 1.53
C PRO A 52 -11.22 5.76 1.41
N PHE A 53 -11.19 4.81 2.34
CA PHE A 53 -10.19 3.73 2.38
C PHE A 53 -10.84 2.35 2.22
N GLY A 54 -10.08 1.35 1.79
CA GLY A 54 -10.53 -0.03 1.67
C GLY A 54 -10.16 -0.70 0.35
N TYR A 55 -10.86 -1.80 0.08
CA TYR A 55 -10.65 -2.63 -1.12
C TYR A 55 -11.29 -2.01 -2.36
N GLY A 56 -10.53 -1.96 -3.46
CA GLY A 56 -10.97 -1.58 -4.79
C GLY A 56 -10.69 -2.67 -5.82
N CYS A 57 -11.56 -2.75 -6.83
CA CYS A 57 -11.46 -3.70 -7.94
C CYS A 57 -11.87 -3.00 -9.23
N LYS A 58 -10.95 -2.99 -10.18
CA LYS A 58 -11.04 -2.39 -11.51
C LYS A 58 -11.19 -0.88 -11.58
N ASN A 59 -12.20 -0.32 -10.92
CA ASN A 59 -12.46 1.12 -10.95
C ASN A 59 -11.31 1.87 -10.26
N ILE A 60 -10.85 2.97 -10.88
CA ILE A 60 -9.79 3.84 -10.36
C ILE A 60 -10.38 5.25 -10.24
N GLY A 61 -10.35 5.82 -9.04
CA GLY A 61 -10.95 7.13 -8.78
C GLY A 61 -12.48 7.15 -8.95
N PHE A 62 -13.04 8.31 -9.31
CA PHE A 62 -14.49 8.53 -9.38
C PHE A 62 -15.00 8.88 -10.79
N ASN A 63 -14.11 8.96 -11.79
CA ASN A 63 -14.42 9.51 -13.11
C ASN A 63 -14.52 8.45 -14.22
N GLY A 64 -14.71 7.18 -13.84
CA GLY A 64 -14.91 6.09 -14.78
C GLY A 64 -13.62 5.44 -15.32
N ASP A 65 -12.45 5.84 -14.82
CA ASP A 65 -11.20 5.16 -15.12
C ASP A 65 -11.25 3.72 -14.60
N MET A 66 -10.78 2.77 -15.41
CA MET A 66 -10.73 1.34 -15.08
C MET A 66 -9.38 0.74 -15.47
N GLY A 67 -8.92 -0.22 -14.68
CA GLY A 67 -7.76 -1.05 -15.00
C GLY A 67 -8.00 -2.50 -14.62
N GLU A 68 -7.20 -3.43 -15.15
CA GLU A 68 -7.21 -4.83 -14.69
C GLU A 68 -6.36 -4.96 -13.43
N VAL A 69 -6.89 -4.43 -12.32
CA VAL A 69 -6.19 -4.34 -11.04
C VAL A 69 -7.16 -4.47 -9.86
N GLU A 70 -6.67 -5.07 -8.78
CA GLU A 70 -7.26 -5.01 -7.44
C GLU A 70 -6.29 -4.27 -6.52
N TYR A 71 -6.81 -3.49 -5.57
CA TYR A 71 -5.96 -2.68 -4.69
C TYR A 71 -6.58 -2.48 -3.31
N LEU A 72 -5.73 -2.11 -2.36
CA LEU A 72 -6.11 -1.60 -1.04
C LEU A 72 -5.66 -0.15 -0.95
N LEU A 73 -6.59 0.76 -0.67
CA LEU A 73 -6.29 2.15 -0.35
C LEU A 73 -6.29 2.29 1.17
N LEU A 74 -5.14 2.56 1.77
CA LEU A 74 -4.95 2.61 3.22
C LEU A 74 -4.51 4.01 3.67
N ASN A 75 -4.86 4.37 4.91
CA ASN A 75 -4.34 5.59 5.54
C ASN A 75 -2.97 5.32 6.18
N ALA A 76 -1.92 5.97 5.68
CA ALA A 76 -0.57 5.84 6.21
C ALA A 76 -0.34 6.59 7.55
N ASN A 77 -1.28 7.44 7.98
CA ASN A 77 -1.17 8.25 9.19
C ASN A 77 -1.83 7.60 10.42
N VAL A 78 -2.31 6.36 10.32
CA VAL A 78 -2.79 5.61 11.48
C VAL A 78 -1.59 5.04 12.22
N PRO A 79 -1.36 5.37 13.50
CA PRO A 79 -0.30 4.74 14.29
C PRO A 79 -0.53 3.22 14.30
N SER A 80 0.45 2.46 13.79
CA SER A 80 0.42 0.99 13.79
C SER A 80 0.70 0.37 15.16
N ILE A 81 1.05 1.20 16.14
CA ILE A 81 1.20 0.83 17.55
C ILE A 81 0.00 1.41 18.31
N PRO A 82 -0.87 0.58 18.90
CA PRO A 82 -1.84 1.08 19.87
C PRO A 82 -1.06 1.77 21.00
N ASN A 83 -1.51 2.93 21.49
CA ASN A 83 -1.02 3.54 22.72
C ASN A 83 -1.41 2.71 23.97
N ASP A 84 -1.33 1.38 23.90
CA ASP A 84 -1.51 0.50 25.03
C ASP A 84 -0.18 0.43 25.78
N THR A 85 -0.03 1.31 26.75
CA THR A 85 0.99 1.22 27.81
C THR A 85 0.76 0.05 28.76
N SER A 86 -0.19 -0.86 28.48
CA SER A 86 -0.50 -2.03 29.30
C SER A 86 0.55 -3.15 29.23
N TYR A 87 1.62 -2.99 28.44
CA TYR A 87 2.78 -3.88 28.41
C TYR A 87 4.05 -3.31 29.08
N PHE A 88 3.93 -2.22 29.84
CA PHE A 88 4.93 -1.75 30.81
C PHE A 88 4.32 -1.61 32.21
#